data_AF-A0A257TMW7-F1
#
_entry.id   AF-A0A257TMW7-F1
#
_cell.length_a   1.000
_cell.length_b   1.000
_cell.length_c   1.000
_cell.angle_alpha   90.00
_cell.angle_beta   90.00
_cell.angle_gamma   90.00
#
_symmetry.space_group_name_H-M   'P 1'
#
loop_
_entity.id
_entity.type
_entity.pdbx_description
1 polymer ?
#
loop_
_entity_poly.entity_id
_entity_poly.type
_entity_poly.pdbx_seq_one_letter_code
_entity_poly.pdbx_strand_id
1 'polypeptide(L)'
;MTADEAMRRIDALVSHIWMVRTFVKHSEEAEDDDELMDVVRTLYDFCLALGPAWTAQDSAEYLKLVRKKYAGLREAAAKFAELQPQVSDHTNYKMAVRSLAAAIDDIGSVLSAATANM
;
A
#
# COMPACT_ATOMS: atom_id res chain seq x y z
N MET A 1 9.56 -17.96 -8.26
CA MET A 1 9.78 -16.51 -8.28
C MET A 1 10.92 -16.18 -7.36
N THR A 2 11.94 -15.50 -7.87
CA THR A 2 13.12 -15.11 -7.10
C THR A 2 12.81 -13.92 -6.18
N ALA A 3 13.68 -13.66 -5.19
CA ALA A 3 13.53 -12.51 -4.31
C ALA A 3 13.55 -11.17 -5.07
N ASP A 4 14.44 -11.06 -6.07
CA ASP A 4 14.55 -9.84 -6.89
C ASP A 4 13.33 -9.61 -7.78
N GLU A 5 12.76 -10.68 -8.36
CA GLU A 5 11.49 -10.60 -9.09
C GLU A 5 10.35 -10.16 -8.19
N ALA A 6 10.27 -10.74 -6.99
CA ALA A 6 9.24 -10.39 -6.01
C ALA A 6 9.38 -8.93 -5.57
N MET A 7 10.60 -8.47 -5.27
CA MET A 7 10.89 -7.07 -4.92
C MET A 7 10.43 -6.13 -6.03
N ARG A 8 10.87 -6.33 -7.27
CA ARG A 8 10.50 -5.46 -8.40
C ARG A 8 8.99 -5.43 -8.65
N ARG A 9 8.32 -6.57 -8.53
CA ARG A 9 6.86 -6.65 -8.70
C ARG A 9 6.13 -5.93 -7.59
N ILE A 10 6.55 -6.08 -6.33
CA ILE A 10 5.97 -5.34 -5.20
C ILE A 10 6.23 -3.84 -5.36
N ASP A 11 7.43 -3.43 -5.79
CA ASP A 11 7.75 -2.01 -5.95
C ASP A 11 6.89 -1.33 -7.03
N ALA A 12 6.59 -2.05 -8.12
CA ALA A 12 5.60 -1.60 -9.09
C ALA A 12 4.20 -1.41 -8.46
N LEU A 13 3.77 -2.31 -7.56
CA LEU A 13 2.50 -2.21 -6.85
C LEU A 13 2.50 -1.07 -5.81
N VAL A 14 3.65 -0.74 -5.22
CA VAL A 14 3.83 0.41 -4.31
C VAL A 14 3.49 1.73 -5.01
N SER A 15 3.66 1.82 -6.33
CA SER A 15 3.23 3.01 -7.10
C SER A 15 1.73 3.28 -6.97
N HIS A 16 0.87 2.24 -6.95
CA HIS A 16 -0.57 2.39 -6.73
C HIS A 16 -0.88 2.93 -5.34
N ILE A 17 -0.17 2.41 -4.33
CA ILE A 17 -0.30 2.86 -2.94
C ILE A 17 0.09 4.34 -2.83
N TRP A 18 1.20 4.74 -3.46
CA TRP A 18 1.65 6.13 -3.47
C TRP A 18 0.66 7.07 -4.15
N MET A 19 0.09 6.65 -5.29
CA MET A 19 -0.90 7.44 -6.02
C MET A 19 -2.18 7.62 -5.19
N VAL A 20 -2.70 6.55 -4.58
CA VAL A 20 -3.87 6.63 -3.69
C VAL A 20 -3.59 7.54 -2.50
N ARG A 21 -2.46 7.32 -1.81
CA ARG A 21 -2.04 8.17 -0.69
C ARG A 21 -1.97 9.64 -1.07
N THR A 22 -1.41 9.93 -2.24
CA THR A 22 -1.25 11.32 -2.72
C THR A 22 -2.58 11.94 -3.07
N PHE A 23 -3.48 11.20 -3.72
CA PHE A 23 -4.84 11.65 -3.98
C PHE A 23 -5.57 11.99 -2.67
N VAL A 24 -5.64 11.05 -1.73
CA VAL A 24 -6.39 11.24 -0.47
C VAL A 24 -5.80 12.37 0.36
N LYS A 25 -4.47 12.45 0.49
CA LYS A 25 -3.82 13.51 1.29
C LYS A 25 -4.21 14.94 0.86
N HIS A 26 -4.45 15.15 -0.43
CA HIS A 26 -4.73 16.49 -0.98
C HIS A 26 -6.21 16.67 -1.34
N SER A 27 -7.08 15.79 -0.82
CA SER A 27 -8.51 15.96 -0.93
C SER A 27 -9.03 16.89 0.17
N GLU A 28 -10.08 17.65 -0.12
CA GLU A 28 -10.74 18.51 0.86
C GLU A 28 -11.30 17.66 2.01
N GLU A 29 -11.81 16.47 1.69
CA GLU A 29 -12.40 15.57 2.69
C GLU A 29 -11.38 15.05 3.71
N ALA A 30 -10.07 15.05 3.39
CA ALA A 30 -9.04 14.65 4.35
C ALA A 30 -8.60 15.78 5.30
N GLU A 31 -8.96 17.04 5.04
CA GLU A 31 -8.60 18.16 5.93
C GLU A 31 -9.36 18.08 7.27
N ASP A 32 -10.57 17.54 7.25
CA ASP A 32 -11.48 17.45 8.40
C ASP A 32 -11.69 16.02 8.93
N ASP A 33 -11.02 15.01 8.36
CA ASP A 33 -11.17 13.60 8.74
C ASP A 33 -9.83 12.99 9.22
N ASP A 34 -9.67 12.96 10.55
CA ASP A 34 -8.48 12.41 11.20
C ASP A 34 -8.28 10.91 10.92
N GLU A 35 -9.37 10.14 10.79
CA GLU A 35 -9.29 8.70 10.52
C GLU A 35 -8.82 8.43 9.09
N LEU A 36 -9.27 9.25 8.13
CA LEU A 36 -8.78 9.21 6.75
C LEU A 36 -7.30 9.61 6.67
N MET A 37 -6.88 10.57 7.48
CA MET A 37 -5.48 10.95 7.58
C MET A 37 -4.60 9.87 8.23
N ASP A 38 -5.12 9.04 9.13
CA ASP A 38 -4.39 7.88 9.65
C ASP A 38 -4.14 6.81 8.58
N VAL A 39 -5.09 6.60 7.66
CA VAL A 39 -4.85 5.80 6.46
C VAL A 39 -3.69 6.40 5.66
N VAL A 40 -3.75 7.70 5.34
CA VAL A 40 -2.70 8.40 4.56
C VAL A 40 -1.32 8.25 5.20
N ARG A 41 -1.23 8.38 6.52
CA ARG A 41 0.01 8.22 7.30
C ARG A 41 0.53 6.78 7.18
N THR A 42 -0.34 5.79 7.35
CA THR A 42 0.04 4.37 7.25
C THR A 42 0.55 4.02 5.84
N LEU A 43 -0.11 4.50 4.79
CA LEU A 43 0.34 4.30 3.41
C LEU A 43 1.71 4.96 3.16
N TYR A 44 1.91 6.17 3.68
CA TYR A 44 3.19 6.86 3.58
C TYR A 44 4.32 6.10 4.30
N ASP A 45 4.09 5.66 5.54
CA ASP A 45 5.06 4.94 6.36
C ASP A 45 5.42 3.56 5.79
N PHE A 46 4.49 2.95 5.04
CA PHE A 46 4.78 1.75 4.27
C PHE A 46 5.75 2.07 3.13
N CYS A 47 5.41 3.02 2.25
CA CYS A 47 6.25 3.38 1.10
C CYS A 47 7.64 3.90 1.52
N LEU A 48 7.70 4.76 2.53
CA LEU A 48 8.95 5.35 3.01
C LEU A 48 9.91 4.29 3.57
N ALA A 49 9.39 3.30 4.30
CA ALA A 49 10.21 2.25 4.89
C ALA A 49 10.93 1.39 3.84
N LEU A 50 10.34 1.23 2.65
CA LEU A 50 10.90 0.41 1.57
C LEU A 50 11.98 1.13 0.75
N GLY A 51 11.97 2.47 0.73
CA GLY A 51 12.85 3.30 -0.09
C GLY A 51 14.36 3.02 0.05
N PRO A 52 14.91 2.87 1.28
CA PRO A 52 16.33 2.54 1.46
C PRO A 52 16.73 1.20 0.85
N ALA A 53 15.95 0.13 1.11
CA ALA A 53 16.22 -1.20 0.58
C ALA A 53 16.07 -1.26 -0.94
N TRP A 54 15.08 -0.54 -1.49
CA TRP A 54 14.92 -0.39 -2.95
C TRP A 54 16.13 0.31 -3.56
N THR A 55 16.59 1.42 -2.97
CA THR A 55 17.75 2.17 -3.48
C THR A 55 19.03 1.32 -3.48
N ALA A 56 19.20 0.50 -2.44
CA ALA A 56 20.31 -0.46 -2.35
C ALA A 56 20.12 -1.71 -3.23
N GLN A 57 18.94 -1.90 -3.84
CA GLN A 57 18.50 -3.12 -4.53
C GLN A 57 18.67 -4.39 -3.66
N ASP A 58 18.44 -4.25 -2.35
CA ASP A 58 18.50 -5.33 -1.37
C ASP A 58 17.13 -6.01 -1.25
N SER A 59 16.92 -7.07 -2.04
CA SER A 59 15.66 -7.80 -2.06
C SER A 59 15.37 -8.55 -0.76
N ALA A 60 16.39 -8.93 0.00
CA ALA A 60 16.21 -9.63 1.27
C ALA A 60 15.62 -8.68 2.33
N GLU A 61 16.24 -7.52 2.52
CA GLU A 61 15.74 -6.52 3.47
C GLU A 61 14.41 -5.93 3.00
N TYR A 62 14.24 -5.66 1.70
CA TYR A 62 12.98 -5.16 1.14
C TYR A 62 11.82 -6.11 1.47
N LEU A 63 11.95 -7.40 1.14
CA LEU A 63 10.88 -8.38 1.38
C LEU A 63 10.63 -8.62 2.87
N LYS A 64 11.66 -8.51 3.72
CA LYS A 64 11.50 -8.55 5.18
C LYS A 64 10.65 -7.38 5.70
N LEU A 65 10.92 -6.16 5.21
CA LEU A 65 10.16 -4.96 5.57
C LEU A 65 8.71 -5.03 5.07
N VAL A 66 8.49 -5.48 3.83
CA VAL A 66 7.14 -5.70 3.29
C VAL A 66 6.37 -6.66 4.20
N ARG A 67 6.91 -7.85 4.50
CA ARG A 67 6.23 -8.83 5.38
C ARG A 67 5.91 -8.26 6.76
N LYS A 68 6.86 -7.54 7.37
CA LYS A 68 6.69 -6.92 8.69
C LYS A 68 5.55 -5.91 8.71
N LYS A 69 5.35 -5.15 7.64
CA LYS A 69 4.36 -4.05 7.57
C LYS A 69 3.07 -4.42 6.85
N TYR A 70 3.00 -5.60 6.22
CA TYR A 70 1.87 -6.00 5.38
C TYR A 70 0.54 -6.07 6.12
N ALA A 71 0.53 -6.54 7.38
CA ALA A 71 -0.69 -6.60 8.19
C ALA A 71 -1.31 -5.20 8.40
N GLY A 72 -0.49 -4.22 8.83
CA GLY A 72 -0.97 -2.84 9.00
C GLY A 72 -1.41 -2.18 7.69
N LEU A 73 -0.74 -2.49 6.57
CA LEU A 73 -1.17 -2.02 5.25
C LEU A 73 -2.56 -2.57 4.87
N ARG A 74 -2.83 -3.85 5.14
CA ARG A 74 -4.14 -4.46 4.92
C ARG A 74 -5.23 -3.82 5.78
N GLU A 75 -4.93 -3.58 7.05
CA GLU A 75 -5.85 -2.93 7.99
C GLU A 75 -6.20 -1.50 7.53
N ALA A 76 -5.20 -0.72 7.10
CA ALA A 76 -5.44 0.62 6.56
C ALA A 76 -6.32 0.62 5.30
N ALA A 77 -6.17 -0.37 4.42
CA ALA A 77 -7.02 -0.47 3.24
C ALA A 77 -8.45 -0.90 3.57
N ALA A 78 -8.63 -1.82 4.52
CA ALA A 78 -9.95 -2.18 5.03
C ALA A 78 -10.63 -0.95 5.66
N LYS A 79 -9.90 -0.17 6.46
CA LYS A 79 -10.39 1.07 7.06
C LYS A 79 -10.77 2.10 5.99
N PHE A 80 -9.95 2.26 4.95
CA PHE A 80 -10.29 3.19 3.86
C PHE A 80 -11.58 2.77 3.13
N ALA A 81 -11.79 1.47 2.91
CA ALA A 81 -13.02 0.97 2.30
C ALA A 81 -14.26 1.23 3.18
N GLU A 82 -14.12 1.16 4.50
CA GLU A 82 -15.17 1.48 5.47
C GLU A 82 -15.49 2.99 5.51
N LEU A 83 -14.46 3.83 5.46
CA LEU A 83 -14.59 5.29 5.50
C LEU A 83 -15.13 5.85 4.18
N GLN A 84 -14.73 5.28 3.04
CA GLN A 84 -15.05 5.82 1.72
C GLN A 84 -16.51 6.26 1.51
N PRO A 85 -17.55 5.45 1.80
CA PRO A 85 -18.93 5.87 1.57
C PRO A 85 -19.39 7.01 2.49
N GLN A 86 -18.71 7.25 3.61
CA GLN A 86 -18.99 8.32 4.57
C GLN A 86 -18.29 9.63 4.15
N VAL A 87 -17.08 9.49 3.61
CA VAL A 87 -16.23 10.59 3.15
C VAL A 87 -16.77 11.19 1.84
N SER A 88 -17.00 10.36 0.81
CA SER A 88 -17.38 10.86 -0.51
C SER A 88 -17.90 9.75 -1.43
N ASP A 89 -19.02 9.98 -2.12
CA ASP A 89 -19.56 9.05 -3.12
C ASP A 89 -18.91 9.22 -4.52
N HIS A 90 -17.96 10.15 -4.65
CA HIS A 90 -17.31 10.46 -5.92
C HIS A 90 -16.51 9.25 -6.45
N THR A 91 -16.54 9.06 -7.77
CA THR A 91 -15.90 7.92 -8.45
C THR A 91 -14.41 7.79 -8.13
N ASN A 92 -13.70 8.91 -7.94
CA ASN A 92 -12.27 8.88 -7.58
C ASN A 92 -12.01 8.11 -6.28
N TYR A 93 -12.85 8.26 -5.25
CA TYR A 93 -12.69 7.54 -4.00
C TYR A 93 -12.99 6.06 -4.13
N LYS A 94 -14.07 5.70 -4.84
CA LYS A 94 -14.40 4.31 -5.17
C LYS A 94 -13.25 3.63 -5.92
N MET A 95 -12.64 4.34 -6.87
CA MET A 95 -11.49 3.84 -7.64
C MET A 95 -10.21 3.80 -6.80
N ALA A 96 -10.00 4.73 -5.88
CA ALA A 96 -8.87 4.73 -4.96
C ALA A 96 -8.91 3.52 -4.02
N VAL A 97 -10.07 3.22 -3.42
CA VAL A 97 -10.28 2.00 -2.62
C VAL A 97 -10.01 0.75 -3.45
N ARG A 98 -10.57 0.67 -4.66
CA ARG A 98 -10.38 -0.49 -5.55
C ARG A 98 -8.92 -0.68 -5.95
N SER A 99 -8.22 0.41 -6.31
CA SER A 99 -6.81 0.39 -6.68
C SER A 99 -5.93 -0.07 -5.52
N LEU A 100 -6.19 0.45 -4.31
CA LEU A 100 -5.45 0.08 -3.11
C LEU A 100 -5.66 -1.40 -2.75
N ALA A 101 -6.92 -1.86 -2.76
CA ALA A 101 -7.26 -3.26 -2.47
C ALA A 101 -6.58 -4.21 -3.46
N ALA A 102 -6.68 -3.95 -4.77
CA ALA A 102 -6.04 -4.76 -5.79
C ALA A 102 -4.53 -4.84 -5.62
N ALA A 103 -3.87 -3.70 -5.34
CA ALA A 103 -2.43 -3.69 -5.10
C ALA A 103 -2.02 -4.52 -3.87
N ILE A 104 -2.79 -4.46 -2.79
CA ILE A 104 -2.52 -5.20 -1.55
C ILE A 104 -2.74 -6.70 -1.70
N ASP A 105 -3.79 -7.10 -2.41
CA ASP A 105 -4.05 -8.51 -2.72
C ASP A 105 -2.94 -9.10 -3.60
N ASP A 106 -2.48 -8.34 -4.60
CA ASP A 106 -1.37 -8.74 -5.45
C ASP A 106 -0.05 -8.81 -4.67
N ILE A 107 0.22 -7.88 -3.75
CA ILE A 107 1.40 -7.96 -2.85
C ILE A 107 1.35 -9.26 -2.03
N GLY A 108 0.19 -9.60 -1.47
CA GLY A 108 0.02 -10.85 -0.70
C GLY A 108 0.28 -12.10 -1.54
N SER A 109 -0.20 -12.09 -2.78
CA SER A 109 0.05 -13.15 -3.76
C SER A 109 1.54 -13.27 -4.10
N VAL A 110 2.24 -12.13 -4.26
CA VAL A 110 3.68 -12.11 -4.52
C VAL A 110 4.48 -12.65 -3.32
N LEU A 111 4.14 -12.22 -2.10
CA LEU A 111 4.80 -12.71 -0.89
C LEU A 111 4.64 -14.23 -0.71
N SER A 112 3.45 -14.75 -1.00
CA SER A 112 3.14 -16.18 -0.93
C SER A 112 3.98 -16.96 -1.95
N ALA A 113 4.02 -16.51 -3.20
CA ALA A 113 4.77 -17.16 -4.27
C ALA A 113 6.30 -17.04 -4.10
N ALA A 114 6.80 -15.98 -3.44
CA ALA A 114 8.22 -15.85 -3.11
C ALA A 114 8.65 -16.83 -2.00
N THR A 115 7.75 -17.12 -1.05
CA THR A 115 8.02 -18.02 0.07
C THR A 115 7.94 -19.49 -0.33
N ALA A 116 7.06 -19.84 -1.28
CA ALA A 116 6.94 -21.22 -1.79
C ALA A 116 8.13 -21.70 -2.66
N ASN A 117 9.05 -20.80 -3.02
CA ASN A 117 10.24 -21.10 -3.83
C ASN A 117 11.56 -20.94 -3.05
N MET A 118 11.49 -20.77 -1.73
CA MET A 118 12.62 -20.86 -0.81
C MET A 118 12.69 -22.24 -0.19
#